data_AF-A0A7X4WCE0-F1
#
_entry.id   AF-A0A7X4WCE0-F1
#
_cell.length_a   1.000
_cell.length_b   1.000
_cell.length_c   1.000
_cell.angle_alpha   90.00
_cell.angle_beta   90.00
_cell.angle_gamma   90.00
#
_symmetry.space_group_name_H-M   'P 1'
#
loop_
_entity.id
_entity.type
_entity.pdbx_description
1 polymer ?
#
loop_
_entity_poly.entity_id
_entity_poly.type
_entity_poly.pdbx_seq_one_letter_code
_entity_poly.pdbx_strand_id
1 'polypeptide(L)' 'MTIKVVTPRGLVDEEWLDVISQRNKLLIEADTLVNIAMDNNVDVTPFREYRQALRDIPQTYTNPEDVVWPQKPSLPQQSQ' A
#
# COMPACT_ATOMS: atom_id res chain seq x y z
N MET A 1 -14.15 -7.37 22.32
CA MET A 1 -12.92 -7.40 23.16
C MET A 1 -11.77 -7.53 22.19
N THR A 2 -10.95 -6.49 22.03
CA THR A 2 -9.94 -6.47 20.96
C THR A 2 -8.68 -7.17 21.43
N ILE A 3 -8.26 -8.19 20.69
CA ILE A 3 -7.02 -8.92 20.99
C ILE A 3 -5.85 -8.10 20.47
N LYS A 4 -4.86 -7.85 21.33
CA LYS A 4 -3.63 -7.14 20.99
C LYS A 4 -2.50 -8.16 20.82
N VAL A 5 -1.73 -8.03 19.75
CA VAL A 5 -0.57 -8.85 19.45
C VAL A 5 0.69 -8.00 19.57
N VAL A 6 1.73 -8.57 20.18
CA VAL A 6 3.04 -7.92 20.30
C VAL A 6 3.80 -8.08 18.99
N THR A 7 4.18 -6.96 18.38
CA THR A 7 5.02 -6.92 17.18
C THR A 7 6.32 -6.18 17.48
N PRO A 8 7.37 -6.27 16.63
CA PRO A 8 8.57 -5.44 16.76
C PRO A 8 8.30 -3.93 16.73
N ARG A 9 7.12 -3.52 16.26
CA ARG A 9 6.67 -2.12 16.18
C ARG A 9 5.79 -1.70 17.36
N GLY A 10 5.53 -2.61 18.31
CA GLY A 10 4.67 -2.38 19.48
C GLY A 10 3.41 -3.26 19.50
N LEU A 11 2.47 -2.90 20.37
CA LEU A 11 1.17 -3.58 20.48
C LEU A 11 0.26 -3.13 19.33
N VAL A 12 -0.28 -4.11 18.60
CA VAL A 12 -1.16 -3.89 17.45
C VAL A 12 -2.44 -4.71 17.64
N ASP A 13 -3.58 -4.20 17.18
CA ASP A 13 -4.81 -4.99 17.12
C ASP A 13 -4.66 -6.16 16.14
N GLU A 14 -5.04 -7.36 16.58
CA GLU A 14 -4.94 -8.58 15.77
C GLU A 14 -5.66 -8.42 14.42
N GLU A 15 -6.83 -7.79 14.43
CA GLU A 15 -7.67 -7.52 13.26
C GLU A 15 -6.96 -6.65 12.21
N TRP A 16 -5.99 -5.83 12.63
CA TRP A 16 -5.19 -4.99 11.75
C TRP A 16 -3.97 -5.69 11.18
N LEU A 17 -3.60 -6.88 11.66
CA LEU A 17 -2.40 -7.58 11.20
C LEU A 17 -2.43 -7.89 9.71
N ASP A 18 -3.59 -8.35 9.21
CA ASP A 18 -3.76 -8.66 7.79
C ASP A 18 -3.68 -7.40 6.93
N VAL A 19 -4.34 -6.32 7.36
CA VAL A 19 -4.27 -5.01 6.68
C VAL A 19 -2.84 -4.49 6.65
N ILE A 20 -2.11 -4.54 7.78
CA ILE A 20 -0.72 -4.09 7.86
C ILE A 20 0.17 -4.95 6.95
N SER A 21 -0.02 -6.27 6.96
CA SER A 21 0.73 -7.21 6.12
C SER A 21 0.51 -6.90 4.64
N GLN A 22 -0.74 -6.77 4.22
CA GLN A 22 -1.12 -6.46 2.84
C GLN A 22 -0.60 -5.08 2.41
N ARG A 23 -0.78 -4.05 3.26
CA ARG A 23 -0.28 -2.69 3.00
C ARG A 23 1.23 -2.66 2.82
N ASN A 24 1.99 -3.40 3.64
CA ASN A 24 3.44 -3.47 3.50
C ASN A 24 3.86 -4.13 2.17
N LYS A 25 3.19 -5.22 1.76
CA LYS A 25 3.42 -5.85 0.45
C LYS A 25 3.15 -4.89 -0.70
N LEU A 26 2.00 -4.22 -0.69
CA LEU A 26 1.60 -3.27 -1.73
C LEU A 26 2.50 -2.03 -1.77
N LEU A 27 3.04 -1.57 -0.63
CA LEU A 27 3.99 -0.46 -0.60
C LEU A 27 5.32 -0.81 -1.27
N ILE A 28 5.84 -2.01 -1.06
CA ILE A 28 7.07 -2.49 -1.72
C ILE A 28 6.86 -2.59 -3.23
N GLU A 29 5.71 -3.12 -3.63
CA GLU A 29 5.33 -3.20 -5.05
C GLU A 29 5.17 -1.81 -5.68
N ALA A 30 4.48 -0.90 -4.99
CA ALA A 30 4.31 0.49 -5.45
C ALA A 30 5.66 1.20 -5.60
N ASP A 31 6.59 0.99 -4.66
CA ASP A 31 7.95 1.54 -4.74
C ASP A 31 8.70 1.03 -5.97
N THR A 32 8.58 -0.27 -6.23
CA THR A 32 9.16 -0.90 -7.42
C THR A 32 8.56 -0.32 -8.70
N LEU A 33 7.25 -0.09 -8.76
CA LEU A 33 6.60 0.54 -9.92
C LEU A 33 7.06 1.97 -10.15
N VAL A 34 7.28 2.75 -9.08
CA VAL A 34 7.85 4.11 -9.20
C VAL A 34 9.23 4.04 -9.84
N ASN A 35 10.08 3.10 -9.41
CA ASN A 35 11.41 2.93 -9.98
C ASN A 35 11.35 2.48 -11.45
N ILE A 36 10.52 1.49 -11.78
CA ILE A 36 10.30 1.05 -13.18
C ILE A 36 9.79 2.21 -14.03
N ALA A 37 8.86 3.01 -13.53
CA ALA A 37 8.32 4.17 -14.24
C ALA A 37 9.42 5.21 -14.51
N MET A 38 10.30 5.45 -13.53
CA MET A 38 11.47 6.33 -13.69
C MET A 38 12.44 5.78 -14.74
N ASP A 39 12.77 4.49 -14.68
CA ASP A 39 13.71 3.84 -15.61
C ASP A 39 13.21 3.84 -17.05
N ASN A 40 11.89 3.70 -17.25
CA ASN A 40 11.24 3.76 -18.56
C ASN A 40 10.89 5.18 -19.01
N ASN A 41 11.27 6.20 -18.22
CA ASN A 41 11.01 7.61 -18.50
C ASN A 41 9.51 7.92 -18.72
N VAL A 42 8.63 7.20 -18.02
CA VAL A 42 7.17 7.40 -18.02
C VAL A 42 6.74 8.22 -16.80
N ASP A 43 5.51 8.73 -16.80
CA ASP A 43 5.00 9.52 -15.68
C ASP A 43 4.91 8.69 -14.38
N VAL A 44 5.64 9.15 -13.37
CA VAL A 44 5.73 8.52 -12.04
C VAL A 44 4.62 8.96 -11.10
N THR A 45 3.92 10.04 -11.44
CA THR A 45 2.87 10.66 -10.63
C THR A 45 1.80 9.67 -10.16
N PRO A 46 1.15 8.88 -11.04
CA PRO A 46 0.11 7.94 -10.60
C PRO A 46 0.64 6.86 -9.64
N PHE A 47 1.91 6.44 -9.80
CA PHE A 47 2.53 5.45 -8.92
C PHE A 47 2.84 6.04 -7.54
N ARG A 48 3.25 7.31 -7.49
CA ARG A 48 3.49 8.03 -6.23
C ARG A 48 2.19 8.28 -5.47
N GLU A 49 1.14 8.66 -6.17
CA GLU A 49 -0.21 8.83 -5.60
C GLU A 49 -0.75 7.51 -5.05
N TYR A 50 -0.63 6.42 -5.82
CA TYR A 50 -0.98 5.07 -5.35
C TYR A 50 -0.22 4.69 -4.08
N ARG A 51 1.10 4.92 -4.04
CA ARG A 51 1.92 4.67 -2.85
C ARG A 51 1.49 5.52 -1.66
N GLN A 52 1.08 6.77 -1.88
CA GLN A 52 0.61 7.65 -0.82
C GLN A 52 -0.74 7.19 -0.28
N ALA A 53 -1.69 6.84 -1.14
CA ALA A 53 -2.99 6.30 -0.73
C ALA A 53 -2.84 5.04 0.15
N LEU A 54 -1.90 4.14 -0.18
CA LEU A 54 -1.57 2.98 0.66
C LEU A 54 -0.97 3.38 2.03
N ARG A 55 -0.22 4.49 2.09
CA ARG A 55 0.34 4.96 3.36
C ARG A 55 -0.72 5.50 4.29
N ASP A 56 -1.75 6.13 3.73
CA ASP A 56 -2.79 6.86 4.44
C ASP A 56 -3.88 5.94 4.99
N ILE A 57 -3.97 4.67 4.55
CA ILE A 57 -4.95 3.68 5.03
C ILE A 57 -5.14 3.67 6.56
N PRO A 58 -4.09 3.60 7.41
CA PRO A 58 -4.27 3.57 8.86
C PRO A 58 -4.78 4.89 9.47
N GLN A 59 -4.72 5.99 8.72
CA GLN A 59 -5.25 7.29 9.13
C GLN A 59 -6.67 7.53 8.61
N THR A 60 -7.05 6.87 7.51
CA THR A 60 -8.36 7.01 6.85
C THR A 60 -9.43 6.09 7.44
N TYR A 61 -9.05 4.88 7.84
CA TYR A 61 -10.00 3.86 8.31
C TYR A 61 -9.88 3.64 9.82
N THR A 62 -11.02 3.55 10.49
CA THR A 62 -11.09 3.20 11.92
C THR A 62 -11.24 1.69 12.12
N ASN A 63 -11.89 1.00 11.17
CA ASN A 63 -12.06 -0.46 11.20
C ASN A 63 -11.31 -1.12 10.03
N PRO A 64 -10.68 -2.28 10.25
CA PRO A 64 -9.93 -2.99 9.22
C PRO A 64 -10.82 -3.60 8.13
N GLU A 65 -12.08 -3.92 8.43
CA GLU A 65 -13.06 -4.47 7.49
C GLU A 65 -13.56 -3.45 6.45
N ASP A 66 -13.51 -2.15 6.79
CA ASP A 66 -13.91 -1.05 5.92
C ASP A 66 -12.82 -0.65 4.91
N VAL A 67 -11.63 -1.23 5.02
CA VAL A 67 -10.47 -0.84 4.21
C VAL A 67 -10.71 -1.13 2.74
N VAL A 68 -10.81 -0.06 1.95
CA VAL A 68 -10.80 -0.14 0.49
C VAL A 68 -9.39 0.12 -0.03
N TRP A 69 -8.86 -0.84 -0.79
CA TRP A 69 -7.55 -0.76 -1.40
C TRP A 69 -7.60 0.12 -2.67
N PRO A 70 -6.66 1.06 -2.84
CA PRO A 70 -6.61 1.87 -4.04
C PRO A 70 -6.35 0.99 -5.27
N GLN A 71 -6.88 1.40 -6.42
CA GLN A 71 -6.64 0.69 -7.67
C GLN A 71 -5.18 0.84 -8.09
N LYS A 72 -4.53 -0.29 -8.39
CA LYS A 72 -3.14 -0.30 -8.84
C LYS A 72 -3.03 0.32 -10.26
N PRO A 73 -2.14 1.30 -10.48
CA PRO A 73 -1.90 1.84 -11.81
C PRO A 73 -1.17 0.81 -12.70
N SER A 74 -1.54 0.79 -13.98
CA SER A 74 -0.87 -0.02 -15.01
C SER A 74 0.27 0.75 -15.64
N LEU A 75 1.43 0.11 -15.82
CA LEU A 75 2.48 0.64 -16.69
C LEU A 75 1.95 0.68 -18.13
N PRO A 76 2.25 1.75 -18.89
CA PRO A 76 1.91 1.78 -20.31
C PRO A 76 2.59 0.59 -21.00
N GLN A 77 1.80 -0.24 -21.68
CA GLN A 77 2.36 -1.33 -22.47
C GLN A 77 3.21 -0.70 -23.57
N GLN A 78 4.52 -0.97 -23.58
CA GLN A 78 5.34 -0.69 -24.74
C GLN A 78 4.74 -1.51 -25.89
N SER A 79 4.03 -0.83 -26.80
CA SER A 79 3.61 -1.43 -28.05
C SER A 79 4.89 -1.81 -28.79
N GLN A 80 5.11 -3.12 -28.97
CA GLN A 80 6.24 -3.68 -29.73
C GLN A 80 6.29 -3.12 -31.15
#